data_AF-A0A7C5E5G3-F1
#
_entry.id   AF-A0A7C5E5G3-F1
#
_cell.length_a   1.000
_cell.length_b   1.000
_cell.length_c   1.000
_cell.angle_alpha   90.00
_cell.angle_beta   90.00
_cell.angle_gamma   90.00
#
_symmetry.space_group_name_H-M   'P 1'
#
loop_
_entity.id
_entity.type
_entity.pdbx_description
1 polymer ?
#
loop_
_entity_poly.entity_id
_entity_poly.type
_entity_poly.pdbx_seq_one_letter_code
_entity_poly.pdbx_strand_id
1 'polypeptide(L)'
;MKKIIRDKKKKKSSLTPLIERGDIFQDISGAKGTSLLLGKYTMREAEAVLRKRNFYKDARKRGLWPIDFELDSSQFPPLQRLVIYYKEKNPDNVIVDLKIREGTFKTKKDFPLEITRSKFLVLEWLTMQNPRVMFEKQKTPLPGQAHPGLSLGKKVVDLFSYVARLNKNRG
;
A
#
# COMPACT_ATOMS: atom_id res chain seq x y z
N MET A 1 37.36 4.23 43.67
CA MET A 1 36.09 4.45 42.94
C MET A 1 36.34 5.37 41.75
N LYS A 2 36.22 4.89 40.49
CA LYS A 2 36.25 5.73 39.27
C LYS A 2 35.00 5.40 38.44
N LYS A 3 34.18 6.42 38.19
CA LYS A 3 32.87 6.31 37.52
C LYS A 3 33.09 6.33 36.00
N ILE A 4 32.81 5.23 35.32
CA ILE A 4 32.87 5.13 33.86
C ILE A 4 31.58 5.73 33.29
N ILE A 5 31.66 6.91 32.68
CA ILE A 5 30.55 7.52 31.95
C ILE A 5 30.53 6.90 30.55
N ARG A 6 29.54 6.02 30.29
CA ARG A 6 29.28 5.47 28.96
C ARG A 6 28.56 6.52 28.12
N ASP A 7 29.28 7.05 27.14
CA ASP A 7 28.76 7.99 26.15
C ASP A 7 27.80 7.27 25.18
N LYS A 8 26.52 7.66 25.19
CA LYS A 8 25.48 7.10 24.31
C LYS A 8 25.60 7.74 22.93
N LYS A 9 26.27 7.06 21.99
CA LYS A 9 26.23 7.39 20.55
C LYS A 9 24.77 7.46 20.05
N LYS A 10 24.26 8.67 19.87
CA LYS A 10 23.01 8.95 19.13
C LYS A 10 23.17 8.46 17.68
N LYS A 11 22.35 7.49 17.27
CA LYS A 11 22.20 7.06 15.87
C LYS A 11 21.72 8.26 15.05
N LYS A 12 22.57 8.80 14.17
CA LYS A 12 22.18 9.76 13.13
C LYS A 12 21.11 9.11 12.26
N SER A 13 19.90 9.66 12.23
CA SER A 13 18.88 9.28 11.27
C SER A 13 19.38 9.66 9.88
N SER A 14 19.63 8.67 9.02
CA SER A 14 19.85 8.94 7.60
C SER A 14 18.57 9.55 7.03
N LEU A 15 18.60 10.84 6.73
CA LEU A 15 17.53 11.52 5.99
C LEU A 15 17.59 10.99 4.55
N THR A 16 16.81 9.95 4.27
CA THR A 16 16.51 9.57 2.89
C THR A 16 15.71 10.73 2.27
N PRO A 17 16.07 11.21 1.06
CA PRO A 17 15.27 12.21 0.37
C PRO A 17 13.85 11.69 0.19
N LEU A 18 12.86 12.50 0.57
CA LEU A 18 11.43 12.19 0.37
C LEU A 18 10.99 12.37 -1.09
N ILE A 19 11.83 13.01 -1.91
CA ILE A 19 11.54 13.36 -3.30
C ILE A 19 12.49 12.55 -4.18
N GLU A 20 11.94 11.71 -5.07
CA GLU A 20 12.74 11.04 -6.08
C GLU A 20 13.00 11.98 -7.26
N ARG A 21 14.13 11.79 -7.97
CA ARG A 21 14.48 12.66 -9.12
C ARG A 21 13.36 12.72 -10.16
N GLY A 22 12.65 11.61 -10.39
CA GLY A 22 11.54 11.54 -11.33
C GLY A 22 10.39 12.49 -11.00
N ASP A 23 10.11 12.74 -9.71
CA ASP A 23 9.06 13.64 -9.27
C ASP A 23 9.37 15.10 -9.66
N ILE A 24 10.65 15.50 -9.59
CA ILE A 24 11.11 16.84 -9.94
C ILE A 24 10.90 17.10 -11.45
N PHE A 25 11.21 16.10 -12.28
CA PHE A 25 11.02 16.21 -13.74
C PHE A 25 9.55 16.20 -14.15
N GLN A 26 8.69 15.46 -13.42
CA GLN A 26 7.24 15.48 -13.65
C GLN A 26 6.61 16.84 -13.34
N ASP A 27 7.03 17.50 -12.26
CA ASP A 27 6.53 18.84 -11.89
C ASP A 27 6.90 19.89 -12.94
N ILE A 28 8.14 19.86 -13.45
CA ILE A 28 8.62 20.77 -14.51
C ILE A 28 7.89 20.52 -15.84
N SER A 29 7.49 19.28 -16.12
CA SER A 29 6.77 18.91 -17.36
C SER A 29 5.25 19.05 -17.25
N GLY A 30 4.72 19.43 -16.08
CA GLY A 30 3.28 19.51 -15.83
C GLY A 30 2.56 18.16 -15.70
N ALA A 31 3.31 17.05 -15.65
CA ALA A 31 2.77 15.72 -15.39
C ALA A 31 2.40 15.59 -13.91
N LYS A 32 1.11 15.45 -13.60
CA LYS A 32 0.61 15.26 -12.23
C LYS A 32 0.76 13.78 -11.84
N GLY A 33 1.92 13.43 -11.30
CA GLY A 33 2.22 12.10 -10.76
C GLY A 33 3.09 12.19 -9.51
N THR A 34 3.17 11.09 -8.76
CA THR A 34 4.10 10.98 -7.62
C THR A 34 4.65 9.56 -7.50
N SER A 35 5.94 9.44 -7.20
CA SER A 35 6.59 8.19 -6.81
C SER A 35 6.12 7.67 -5.44
N LEU A 36 5.45 8.52 -4.65
CA LEU A 36 5.06 8.22 -3.28
C LEU A 36 3.66 7.63 -3.19
N LEU A 37 3.53 6.50 -2.50
CA LEU A 37 2.24 5.96 -2.08
C LEU A 37 1.56 6.97 -1.12
N LEU A 38 0.33 7.33 -1.45
CA LEU A 38 -0.49 8.38 -0.83
C LEU A 38 0.18 9.75 -0.77
N GLY A 39 1.16 10.02 -1.64
CA GLY A 39 1.97 11.24 -1.61
C GLY A 39 2.85 11.38 -0.35
N LYS A 40 3.01 10.29 0.43
CA LYS A 40 3.59 10.32 1.78
C LYS A 40 4.65 9.25 2.05
N TYR A 41 4.51 8.09 1.42
CA TYR A 41 5.31 6.91 1.72
C TYR A 41 6.10 6.50 0.49
N THR A 42 7.41 6.38 0.64
CA THR A 42 8.23 5.78 -0.42
C THR A 42 7.86 4.31 -0.60
N MET A 43 8.10 3.75 -1.79
CA MET A 43 7.89 2.32 -2.02
C MET A 43 8.72 1.46 -1.06
N ARG A 44 9.95 1.89 -0.71
CA ARG A 44 10.79 1.21 0.29
C ARG A 44 10.15 1.12 1.67
N GLU A 45 9.44 2.17 2.11
CA GLU A 45 8.70 2.15 3.38
C GLU A 45 7.50 1.22 3.30
N ALA A 46 6.76 1.23 2.18
CA ALA A 46 5.66 0.30 1.95
C ALA A 46 6.14 -1.16 1.99
N GLU A 47 7.23 -1.47 1.30
CA GLU A 47 7.87 -2.78 1.31
C GLU A 47 8.35 -3.19 2.72
N ALA A 48 8.91 -2.25 3.49
CA ALA A 48 9.31 -2.52 4.87
C ALA A 48 8.12 -2.90 5.76
N VAL A 49 6.96 -2.26 5.55
CA VAL A 49 5.71 -2.62 6.24
C VAL A 49 5.23 -4.01 5.80
N LEU A 50 5.22 -4.30 4.50
CA LEU A 50 4.85 -5.63 3.97
C LEU A 50 5.74 -6.73 4.54
N ARG A 51 7.05 -6.48 4.64
CA ARG A 51 8.01 -7.39 5.28
C ARG A 51 7.69 -7.62 6.76
N LYS A 52 7.42 -6.56 7.52
CA LYS A 52 7.03 -6.64 8.94
C LYS A 52 5.72 -7.42 9.14
N ARG A 53 4.84 -7.42 8.13
CA ARG A 53 3.56 -8.16 8.15
C ARG A 53 3.65 -9.58 7.55
N ASN A 54 4.86 -10.11 7.37
CA ASN A 54 5.12 -11.43 6.81
C ASN A 54 4.66 -11.65 5.36
N PHE A 55 4.36 -10.59 4.60
CA PHE A 55 3.88 -10.72 3.22
C PHE A 55 4.85 -11.53 2.34
N TYR A 56 6.14 -11.19 2.37
CA TYR A 56 7.19 -11.90 1.63
C TYR A 56 7.36 -13.36 2.06
N LYS A 57 7.20 -13.63 3.36
CA LYS A 57 7.25 -15.00 3.91
C LYS A 57 6.06 -15.81 3.40
N ASP A 58 4.87 -15.24 3.42
CA ASP A 58 3.64 -15.86 2.92
C ASP A 58 3.71 -16.08 1.40
N ALA A 59 4.24 -15.12 0.64
CA ALA A 59 4.45 -15.24 -0.80
C ALA A 59 5.40 -16.41 -1.12
N ARG A 60 6.55 -16.51 -0.43
CA ARG A 60 7.50 -17.63 -0.59
C ARG A 60 6.87 -18.98 -0.25
N LYS A 61 6.15 -19.08 0.87
CA LYS A 61 5.45 -20.31 1.28
C LYS A 61 4.44 -20.77 0.22
N ARG A 62 3.84 -19.84 -0.52
CA ARG A 62 2.87 -20.09 -1.59
C ARG A 62 3.50 -20.24 -2.98
N GLY A 63 4.83 -20.19 -3.09
CA GLY A 63 5.53 -20.24 -4.36
C GLY A 63 5.33 -19.01 -5.25
N LEU A 64 4.99 -17.87 -4.66
CA LEU A 64 4.73 -16.59 -5.33
C LEU A 64 5.94 -15.64 -5.27
N TRP A 65 7.16 -16.18 -5.25
CA TRP A 65 8.40 -15.40 -5.23
C TRP A 65 9.22 -15.70 -6.49
N PRO A 66 9.87 -14.70 -7.13
CA PRO A 66 9.94 -13.28 -6.77
C PRO A 66 8.64 -12.49 -7.00
N ILE A 67 8.51 -11.34 -6.34
CA ILE A 67 7.42 -10.39 -6.57
C ILE A 67 7.98 -9.07 -7.13
N ASP A 68 7.17 -8.40 -7.95
CA ASP A 68 7.47 -7.08 -8.49
C ASP A 68 6.32 -6.10 -8.19
N PHE A 69 6.62 -4.80 -8.14
CA PHE A 69 5.69 -3.74 -7.77
C PHE A 69 5.52 -2.74 -8.91
N GLU A 70 4.31 -2.25 -9.06
CA GLU A 70 3.98 -1.14 -9.95
C GLU A 70 3.05 -0.17 -9.24
N LEU A 71 3.45 1.09 -9.19
CA LEU A 71 2.63 2.18 -8.67
C LEU A 71 2.25 3.09 -9.83
N ASP A 72 0.97 3.12 -10.16
CA ASP A 72 0.39 4.12 -11.04
C ASP A 72 -0.21 5.25 -10.19
N SER A 73 0.31 6.45 -10.42
CA SER A 73 -0.09 7.70 -9.78
C SER A 73 -0.46 8.78 -10.79
N SER A 74 -0.70 8.41 -12.05
CA SER A 74 -1.07 9.35 -13.13
C SER A 74 -2.36 10.13 -12.87
N GLN A 75 -3.24 9.59 -12.00
CA GLN A 75 -4.48 10.24 -11.55
C GLN A 75 -4.40 10.74 -10.10
N PHE A 76 -3.18 10.83 -9.56
CA PHE A 76 -2.96 11.35 -8.22
C PHE A 76 -2.72 12.87 -8.25
N PRO A 77 -3.31 13.63 -7.30
CA PRO A 77 -4.39 13.26 -6.39
C PRO A 77 -5.78 13.27 -7.08
N PRO A 78 -6.72 12.39 -6.67
CA PRO A 78 -6.66 11.62 -5.43
C PRO A 78 -6.33 10.13 -5.60
N LEU A 79 -6.26 9.61 -6.84
CA LEU A 79 -6.32 8.18 -7.10
C LEU A 79 -4.93 7.57 -7.34
N GLN A 80 -4.68 6.41 -6.74
CA GLN A 80 -3.49 5.61 -6.98
C GLN A 80 -3.83 4.14 -7.09
N ARG A 81 -3.03 3.44 -7.91
CA ARG A 81 -3.11 2.00 -8.07
C ARG A 81 -1.75 1.38 -7.79
N LEU A 82 -1.70 0.47 -6.82
CA LEU A 82 -0.54 -0.34 -6.51
C LEU A 82 -0.82 -1.78 -6.94
N VAL A 83 -0.02 -2.31 -7.84
CA VAL A 83 -0.11 -3.70 -8.31
C VAL A 83 1.13 -4.47 -7.86
N ILE A 84 0.94 -5.69 -7.39
CA ILE A 84 1.99 -6.64 -7.04
C ILE A 84 1.87 -7.84 -7.97
N TYR A 85 2.94 -8.15 -8.69
CA TYR A 85 2.99 -9.26 -9.64
C TYR A 85 3.89 -10.39 -9.14
N TYR A 86 3.62 -11.60 -9.61
CA TYR A 86 4.54 -12.72 -9.53
C TYR A 86 5.52 -12.66 -10.71
N LYS A 87 6.83 -12.60 -10.43
CA LYS A 87 7.91 -12.46 -11.41
C LYS A 87 7.85 -11.18 -12.26
N GLU A 88 7.03 -11.16 -13.29
CA GLU A 88 7.00 -10.13 -14.32
C GLU A 88 5.67 -9.39 -14.32
N LYS A 89 5.69 -8.11 -14.72
CA LYS A 89 4.52 -7.24 -14.83
C LYS A 89 3.63 -7.66 -16.01
N ASN A 90 2.82 -8.67 -15.75
CA ASN A 90 1.86 -9.23 -16.67
C ASN A 90 0.50 -9.37 -15.95
N PRO A 91 -0.63 -9.02 -16.60
CA PRO A 91 -1.97 -9.22 -16.05
C PRO A 91 -2.23 -10.63 -15.47
N ASP A 92 -1.69 -11.68 -16.09
CA ASP A 92 -1.84 -13.08 -15.64
C ASP A 92 -1.04 -13.38 -14.36
N ASN A 93 -0.09 -12.52 -14.01
CA ASN A 93 0.77 -12.67 -12.84
C ASN A 93 0.32 -11.83 -11.65
N VAL A 94 -0.82 -11.13 -11.73
CA VAL A 94 -1.28 -10.25 -10.65
C VAL A 94 -1.55 -11.05 -9.38
N ILE A 95 -0.86 -10.68 -8.29
CA ILE A 95 -1.08 -11.20 -6.92
C ILE A 95 -2.00 -10.24 -6.17
N VAL A 96 -1.73 -8.93 -6.25
CA VAL A 96 -2.52 -7.88 -5.61
C VAL A 96 -2.77 -6.78 -6.62
N ASP A 97 -4.00 -6.30 -6.69
CA ASP A 97 -4.37 -5.06 -7.39
C ASP A 97 -5.13 -4.18 -6.42
N LEU A 98 -4.51 -3.07 -6.03
CA LEU A 98 -5.03 -2.15 -5.03
C LEU A 98 -5.27 -0.79 -5.65
N LYS A 99 -6.53 -0.33 -5.67
CA LYS A 99 -6.88 1.03 -6.07
C LYS A 99 -7.45 1.79 -4.88
N ILE A 100 -6.80 2.90 -4.53
CA ILE A 100 -7.12 3.70 -3.34
C ILE A 100 -7.13 5.18 -3.67
N ARG A 101 -7.92 5.93 -2.91
CA ARG A 101 -7.87 7.39 -2.94
C ARG A 101 -8.12 8.01 -1.58
N GLU A 102 -7.58 9.20 -1.37
CA GLU A 102 -7.98 10.04 -0.24
C GLU A 102 -9.35 10.67 -0.53
N GLY A 103 -10.24 10.62 0.45
CA GLY A 103 -11.58 11.20 0.37
C GLY A 103 -11.93 12.00 1.62
N THR A 104 -12.94 12.85 1.51
CA THR A 104 -13.55 13.50 2.67
C THR A 104 -14.99 13.08 2.78
N PHE A 105 -15.41 12.68 3.97
CA PHE A 105 -16.81 12.40 4.26
C PHE A 105 -17.38 13.52 5.12
N LYS A 106 -18.55 14.02 4.72
CA LYS A 106 -19.36 14.98 5.46
C LYS A 106 -20.62 14.25 5.89
N THR A 107 -20.89 14.21 7.20
CA THR A 107 -22.13 13.59 7.69
C THR A 107 -23.34 14.39 7.25
N LYS A 108 -24.44 13.67 6.98
CA LYS A 108 -25.78 14.27 6.91
C LYS A 108 -26.25 14.59 8.33
N LYS A 109 -27.22 15.50 8.47
CA LYS A 109 -27.72 15.98 9.79
C LYS A 109 -28.14 14.84 10.74
N ASP A 110 -28.61 13.71 10.21
CA ASP A 110 -29.14 12.59 11.01
C ASP A 110 -28.12 11.46 11.24
N PHE A 111 -26.82 11.70 11.00
CA PHE A 111 -25.81 10.67 11.24
C PHE A 111 -25.53 10.54 12.74
N PRO A 112 -25.52 9.31 13.31
CA PRO A 112 -25.42 9.08 14.76
C PRO A 112 -24.06 9.44 15.38
N LEU A 113 -23.12 9.96 14.58
CA LEU A 113 -21.80 10.40 15.02
C LEU A 113 -21.57 11.83 14.51
N GLU A 114 -21.18 12.74 15.41
CA GLU A 114 -20.77 14.11 15.07
C GLU A 114 -19.42 14.12 14.34
N ILE A 115 -19.43 13.73 13.06
CA ILE A 115 -18.26 13.77 12.19
C ILE A 115 -18.43 14.91 11.19
N THR A 116 -18.04 16.12 11.60
CA THR A 116 -18.23 17.36 10.81
C THR A 116 -17.54 17.33 9.45
N ARG A 117 -16.27 16.88 9.41
CA ARG A 117 -15.53 16.60 8.17
C ARG A 117 -14.29 15.77 8.48
N SER A 118 -14.28 14.50 8.09
CA SER A 118 -13.13 13.61 8.32
C SER A 118 -12.50 13.17 7.01
N LYS A 119 -11.16 13.08 7.01
CA LYS A 119 -10.39 12.47 5.92
C LYS A 119 -10.46 10.95 6.07
N PHE A 120 -10.75 10.26 4.98
CA PHE A 120 -10.80 8.80 4.92
C PHE A 120 -9.96 8.30 3.76
N LEU A 121 -9.44 7.10 3.92
CA LEU A 121 -8.88 6.34 2.81
C LEU A 121 -10.00 5.51 2.19
N VAL A 122 -10.32 5.77 0.94
CA VAL A 122 -11.32 5.02 0.18
C VAL A 122 -10.62 3.90 -0.57
N LEU A 123 -11.07 2.67 -0.33
CA LEU A 123 -10.69 1.49 -1.10
C LEU A 123 -11.64 1.36 -2.27
N GLU A 124 -11.20 1.69 -3.49
CA GLU A 124 -12.02 1.54 -4.68
C GLU A 124 -11.96 0.12 -5.24
N TRP A 125 -10.79 -0.52 -5.13
CA TRP A 125 -10.57 -1.84 -5.68
C TRP A 125 -9.55 -2.62 -4.85
N LEU A 126 -9.81 -3.91 -4.68
CA LEU A 126 -8.85 -4.85 -4.07
C LEU A 126 -9.04 -6.24 -4.68
N THR A 127 -8.10 -6.64 -5.54
CA THR A 127 -7.93 -8.04 -5.92
C THR A 127 -6.78 -8.64 -5.12
N MET A 128 -6.95 -9.87 -4.65
CA MET A 128 -5.89 -10.68 -4.06
C MET A 128 -6.03 -12.13 -4.51
N GLN A 129 -5.15 -12.57 -5.40
CA GLN A 129 -5.30 -13.86 -6.06
C GLN A 129 -3.97 -14.63 -6.13
N ASN A 130 -4.07 -15.93 -6.30
CA ASN A 130 -2.92 -16.80 -6.52
C ASN A 130 -2.84 -17.17 -8.01
N PRO A 131 -2.02 -16.46 -8.82
CA PRO A 131 -1.92 -16.70 -10.26
C PRO A 131 -1.43 -18.12 -10.61
N ARG A 132 -0.90 -18.87 -9.65
CA ARG A 132 -0.42 -20.24 -9.84
C ARG A 132 -1.51 -21.30 -9.74
N VAL A 133 -2.74 -20.91 -9.39
CA VAL A 133 -3.85 -21.83 -9.18
C VAL A 133 -5.00 -21.41 -10.07
N MET A 134 -5.75 -22.39 -10.57
CA MET A 134 -6.97 -22.15 -11.36
C MET A 134 -8.20 -22.38 -10.50
N PHE A 135 -9.32 -21.77 -10.89
CA PHE A 135 -10.59 -22.02 -10.21
C PHE A 135 -10.98 -23.49 -10.31
N GLU A 136 -11.38 -24.05 -9.18
CA GLU A 136 -12.12 -25.30 -9.13
C GLU A 136 -13.50 -25.07 -9.73
N LYS A 137 -14.07 -26.08 -10.42
CA LYS A 137 -15.35 -25.98 -11.15
C LYS A 137 -16.55 -25.44 -10.34
N GLN A 138 -16.45 -25.39 -9.01
CA GLN A 138 -17.53 -24.96 -8.10
C GLN A 138 -17.34 -23.54 -7.52
N LYS A 139 -16.27 -22.82 -7.84
CA LYS A 139 -16.02 -21.48 -7.29
C LYS A 139 -16.12 -20.41 -8.37
N THR A 140 -17.08 -19.52 -8.22
CA THR A 140 -17.25 -18.36 -9.10
C THR A 140 -16.24 -17.25 -8.72
N PRO A 141 -15.53 -16.65 -9.69
CA PRO A 141 -14.66 -15.52 -9.44
C PRO A 141 -15.43 -14.29 -8.93
N LEU A 142 -14.80 -13.51 -8.04
CA LEU A 142 -15.25 -12.14 -7.79
C LEU A 142 -14.93 -11.23 -8.99
N PRO A 143 -15.58 -10.06 -9.12
CA PRO A 143 -15.23 -9.10 -10.17
C PRO A 143 -13.73 -8.80 -10.22
N GLY A 144 -13.17 -8.86 -11.44
CA GLY A 144 -11.75 -8.69 -11.74
C GLY A 144 -10.79 -9.64 -11.00
N GLN A 145 -11.30 -10.81 -10.62
CA GLN A 145 -10.50 -11.93 -10.16
C GLN A 145 -10.37 -12.98 -11.28
N ALA A 146 -9.14 -13.22 -11.73
CA ALA A 146 -8.82 -14.26 -12.72
C ALA A 146 -8.43 -15.60 -12.07
N HIS A 147 -7.96 -15.56 -10.81
CA HIS A 147 -7.49 -16.74 -10.09
C HIS A 147 -8.04 -16.84 -8.66
N PRO A 148 -8.08 -18.03 -8.02
CA PRO A 148 -8.56 -18.19 -6.65
C PRO A 148 -7.89 -17.25 -5.65
N GLY A 149 -8.66 -16.82 -4.66
CA GLY A 149 -8.25 -15.79 -3.72
C GLY A 149 -7.18 -16.27 -2.75
N LEU A 150 -6.33 -15.37 -2.27
CA LEU A 150 -5.26 -15.73 -1.31
C LEU A 150 -5.77 -16.05 0.10
N SER A 151 -7.06 -15.81 0.39
CA SER A 151 -7.66 -15.92 1.72
C SER A 151 -6.94 -15.05 2.77
N LEU A 152 -6.53 -13.82 2.37
CA LEU A 152 -5.80 -12.87 3.21
C LEU A 152 -6.64 -11.64 3.63
N GLY A 153 -7.96 -11.66 3.39
CA GLY A 153 -8.85 -10.51 3.61
C GLY A 153 -8.66 -9.84 4.98
N LYS A 154 -8.65 -10.63 6.06
CA LYS A 154 -8.45 -10.12 7.43
C LYS A 154 -7.11 -9.38 7.59
N LYS A 155 -6.00 -9.96 7.10
CA LYS A 155 -4.67 -9.33 7.18
C LYS A 155 -4.63 -8.00 6.43
N VAL A 156 -5.36 -7.90 5.32
CA VAL A 156 -5.44 -6.67 4.54
C VAL A 156 -6.27 -5.60 5.23
N VAL A 157 -7.42 -5.94 5.80
CA VAL A 157 -8.21 -5.00 6.60
C VAL A 157 -7.41 -4.47 7.80
N ASP A 158 -6.66 -5.34 8.47
CA ASP A 158 -5.78 -4.95 9.58
C ASP A 158 -4.67 -3.98 9.12
N LEU A 159 -4.11 -4.20 7.94
CA LEU A 159 -3.11 -3.32 7.33
C LEU A 159 -3.71 -1.95 7.01
N PHE A 160 -4.87 -1.88 6.36
CA PHE A 160 -5.56 -0.63 6.06
C PHE A 160 -5.90 0.14 7.33
N SER A 161 -6.41 -0.55 8.34
CA SER A 161 -6.70 0.04 9.65
C SER A 161 -5.45 0.63 10.29
N TYR A 162 -4.32 -0.05 10.18
CA TYR A 162 -3.03 0.44 10.66
C TYR A 162 -2.56 1.70 9.89
N VAL A 163 -2.61 1.70 8.56
CA VAL A 163 -2.22 2.85 7.73
C VAL A 163 -3.14 4.05 7.98
N ALA A 164 -4.45 3.82 8.10
CA ALA A 164 -5.42 4.87 8.45
C ALA A 164 -5.09 5.52 9.81
N ARG A 165 -4.72 4.71 10.82
CA ARG A 165 -4.28 5.22 12.13
C ARG A 165 -2.99 6.03 12.06
N LEU A 166 -2.02 5.61 11.25
CA LEU A 166 -0.78 6.38 11.05
C LEU A 166 -1.06 7.76 10.43
N ASN A 167 -2.03 7.84 9.52
CA ASN A 167 -2.44 9.10 8.91
C ASN A 167 -3.22 10.02 9.87
N LYS A 168 -3.82 9.50 10.95
CA LYS A 168 -4.49 10.32 11.99
C LYS A 168 -3.50 11.12 12.85
N ASN A 169 -2.31 10.55 13.12
CA ASN A 169 -1.35 11.11 14.07
C ASN A 169 -0.36 12.12 13.46
N ARG A 170 -0.48 12.42 12.16
CA ARG A 170 0.39 13.35 11.42
C ARG A 170 -0.36 14.54 10.82
N GLY A 171 -1.65 14.66 11.13
CA GLY A 171 -2.51 15.78 10.72
C GLY A 171 -2.72 16.76 11.85
#